data_AF-A0A0F2JCY3-F1
#
_entry.id   AF-A0A0F2JCY3-F1
#
_cell.length_a   1.000
_cell.length_b   1.000
_cell.length_c   1.000
_cell.angle_alpha   90.00
_cell.angle_beta   90.00
_cell.angle_gamma   90.00
#
_symmetry.space_group_name_H-M   'P 1'
#
loop_
_entity.id
_entity.type
_entity.pdbx_description
1 polymer ?
#
loop_
_entity_poly.entity_id
_entity_poly.type
_entity_poly.pdbx_seq_one_letter_code
_entity_poly.pdbx_strand_id
1 'polypeptide(L)'
;MLTTKAVFNRKLDDFEPKNCVIEKVVALTSHEYDKFSKNMLADYDFIKDNKDLQYFGENGTCHCILVMGEERDDGILVQGEGYDYARYAAFLPNASLFLAAVMEQEQSAEKKTVVRGLKLKDLMSVPLEDIHLIHSDEDIDLATICELENDTLTDVGKKEWADILEADVHRIFTGEYGLQIEVSGVKPQRLSDFSYMLAGYCSVQDYEKWVMQKPEVTLDETNSEPQPEDQKIKVVMVEPHETPYVAEIGNDLASMQKAVGGNIQMVDLASYVSLVCNEEGKLLEMEGNRSLGNDILVGNFFIAGYNDEGELISLTEEQIEEYTQEFLTPESFTKEQIDEATGFTSISF
;
A
#
# COMPACT_ATOMS: atom_id res chain seq x y z
N MET A 1 23.10 15.75 9.73
CA MET A 1 23.46 14.58 10.54
C MET A 1 22.34 14.36 11.53
N LEU A 2 21.70 13.18 11.53
CA LEU A 2 20.58 12.85 12.42
C LEU A 2 21.13 12.29 13.74
N THR A 3 20.54 12.67 14.88
CA THR A 3 20.99 12.26 16.22
C THR A 3 19.81 11.75 17.03
N THR A 4 19.99 10.63 17.75
CA THR A 4 18.97 10.02 18.63
C THR A 4 19.64 9.30 19.80
N LYS A 5 18.84 8.75 20.74
CA LYS A 5 19.30 7.91 21.85
C LYS A 5 18.79 6.48 21.71
N ALA A 6 19.52 5.52 22.24
CA ALA A 6 19.15 4.11 22.25
C ALA A 6 19.76 3.38 23.46
N VAL A 7 19.14 2.28 23.87
CA VAL A 7 19.68 1.34 24.86
C VAL A 7 20.38 0.21 24.12
N PHE A 8 21.68 0.02 24.38
CA PHE A 8 22.46 -1.07 23.78
C PHE A 8 22.55 -2.26 24.72
N ASN A 9 22.08 -3.42 24.27
CA ASN A 9 22.19 -4.69 24.98
C ASN A 9 23.43 -5.46 24.52
N ARG A 10 24.16 -6.08 25.45
CA ARG A 10 25.35 -6.87 25.14
C ARG A 10 24.96 -8.33 24.91
N LYS A 11 25.29 -8.86 23.71
CA LYS A 11 25.02 -10.26 23.32
C LYS A 11 23.53 -10.64 23.41
N LEU A 12 22.68 -9.74 22.94
CA LEU A 12 21.28 -10.08 22.72
C LEU A 12 21.18 -10.93 21.44
N ASP A 13 20.45 -12.04 21.52
CA ASP A 13 20.23 -12.94 20.38
C ASP A 13 19.18 -12.35 19.43
N ASP A 14 18.08 -11.85 20.00
CA ASP A 14 17.00 -11.17 19.28
C ASP A 14 16.34 -10.09 20.16
N PHE A 15 15.85 -9.03 19.54
CA PHE A 15 14.96 -8.08 20.20
C PHE A 15 13.53 -8.62 20.07
N GLU A 16 12.85 -8.85 21.20
CA GLU A 16 11.44 -9.23 21.23
C GLU A 16 10.56 -7.99 21.55
N PRO A 17 10.37 -7.03 20.61
CA PRO A 17 9.56 -5.85 20.87
C PRO A 17 8.11 -6.26 21.12
N LYS A 18 7.46 -5.57 22.07
CA LYS A 18 6.04 -5.74 22.35
C LYS A 18 5.24 -4.61 21.74
N ASN A 19 4.10 -4.95 21.14
CA ASN A 19 3.07 -3.96 20.81
C ASN A 19 2.60 -3.31 22.11
N CYS A 20 2.64 -1.98 22.16
CA CYS A 20 2.28 -1.21 23.33
C CYS A 20 1.20 -0.18 22.98
N VAL A 21 0.22 -0.01 23.86
CA VAL A 21 -0.77 1.06 23.80
C VAL A 21 -0.43 2.06 24.91
N ILE A 22 -0.26 3.33 24.53
CA ILE A 22 -0.06 4.43 25.49
C ILE A 22 -1.45 4.91 25.90
N GLU A 23 -1.90 4.50 27.08
CA GLU A 23 -3.21 4.85 27.61
C GLU A 23 -3.25 6.26 28.18
N LYS A 24 -2.09 6.76 28.64
CA LYS A 24 -1.96 8.11 29.20
C LYS A 24 -0.53 8.62 29.18
N VAL A 25 -0.38 9.91 28.91
CA VAL A 25 0.88 10.64 29.09
C VAL A 25 0.88 11.29 30.47
N VAL A 26 1.92 11.02 31.26
CA VAL A 26 2.16 11.61 32.57
C VAL A 26 3.37 12.53 32.47
N ALA A 27 3.13 13.85 32.59
CA ALA A 27 4.20 14.84 32.62
C ALA A 27 4.69 15.06 34.05
N LEU A 28 6.01 14.97 34.25
CA LEU A 28 6.71 15.21 35.50
C LEU A 28 7.64 16.41 35.36
N THR A 29 7.90 17.10 36.47
CA THR A 29 8.97 18.10 36.49
C THR A 29 10.34 17.45 36.23
N SER A 30 11.32 18.23 35.77
CA SER A 30 12.68 17.73 35.51
C SER A 30 13.28 17.01 36.73
N HIS A 31 13.00 17.50 37.95
CA HIS A 31 13.49 16.90 39.19
C HIS A 31 12.81 15.56 39.50
N GLU A 32 11.49 15.48 39.36
CA GLU A 32 10.73 14.25 39.59
C GLU A 32 11.09 13.18 38.57
N TYR A 33 11.25 13.56 37.30
CA TYR A 33 11.67 12.66 36.24
C TYR A 33 13.08 12.11 36.48
N ASP A 34 14.05 12.95 36.86
CA ASP A 34 15.41 12.51 37.18
C ASP A 34 15.44 11.57 38.40
N LYS A 35 14.58 11.82 39.39
CA LYS A 35 14.41 10.92 40.54
C LYS A 35 13.82 9.58 40.11
N PHE A 36 12.74 9.61 39.33
CA PHE A 36 12.04 8.43 38.82
C PHE A 36 12.96 7.56 37.94
N SER A 37 13.57 8.14 36.91
CA SER A 37 14.42 7.43 35.93
C SER A 37 15.64 6.75 36.57
N LYS A 38 16.13 7.25 37.71
CA LYS A 38 17.22 6.64 38.48
C LYS A 38 16.77 5.63 39.53
N ASN A 39 15.46 5.53 39.79
CA ASN A 39 14.92 4.69 40.86
C ASN A 39 13.51 4.18 40.52
N MET A 40 13.38 3.49 39.39
CA MET A 40 12.09 3.05 38.84
C MET A 40 11.37 1.97 39.66
N LEU A 41 12.06 1.29 40.58
CA LEU A 41 11.50 0.26 41.47
C LEU A 41 10.91 0.82 42.78
N ALA A 42 10.98 2.13 43.01
CA ALA A 42 10.28 2.75 44.13
C ALA A 42 8.79 2.96 43.81
N ASP A 43 7.96 3.06 44.84
CA ASP A 43 6.54 3.37 44.68
C ASP A 43 6.35 4.86 44.34
N TYR A 44 5.48 5.13 43.37
CA TYR A 44 5.12 6.47 42.92
C TYR A 44 3.60 6.63 42.82
N ASP A 45 3.10 7.74 43.38
CA ASP A 45 1.67 8.05 43.36
C ASP A 45 1.12 8.12 41.92
N PHE A 46 1.86 8.67 40.96
CA PHE A 46 1.41 8.71 39.57
C PHE A 46 1.31 7.33 38.90
N ILE A 47 2.02 6.29 39.38
CA ILE A 47 1.85 4.92 38.86
C ILE A 47 0.61 4.31 39.49
N LYS A 48 0.46 4.49 40.80
CA LYS A 48 -0.69 4.05 41.58
C LYS A 48 -2.01 4.63 41.06
N ASP A 49 -2.03 5.92 40.76
CA ASP A 49 -3.21 6.67 40.31
C ASP A 49 -3.67 6.29 38.90
N ASN A 50 -2.83 5.57 38.13
CA ASN A 50 -3.13 5.14 36.76
C ASN A 50 -3.04 3.60 36.61
N LYS A 51 -3.25 2.86 37.70
CA LYS A 51 -3.09 1.39 37.73
C LYS A 51 -4.11 0.65 36.87
N ASP A 52 -5.32 1.18 36.77
CA ASP A 52 -6.41 0.69 35.92
C ASP A 52 -6.11 0.79 34.42
N LEU A 53 -5.23 1.71 34.02
CA LEU A 53 -4.76 1.88 32.65
C LEU A 53 -3.55 0.98 32.31
N GLN A 54 -3.06 0.17 33.25
CA GLN A 54 -1.83 -0.62 33.09
C GLN A 54 -2.12 -2.11 33.16
N TYR A 55 -2.23 -2.77 32.01
CA TYR A 55 -2.57 -4.20 31.92
C TYR A 55 -2.02 -4.84 30.63
N PHE A 56 -2.14 -6.17 30.51
CA PHE A 56 -1.84 -6.88 29.26
C PHE A 56 -3.15 -7.31 28.61
N GLY A 57 -3.33 -6.97 27.34
CA GLY A 57 -4.50 -7.39 26.54
C GLY A 57 -4.42 -8.86 26.12
N GLU A 58 -5.48 -9.35 25.48
CA GLU A 58 -5.67 -10.78 25.12
C GLU A 58 -4.53 -11.36 24.26
N ASN A 59 -3.87 -10.53 23.45
CA ASN A 59 -2.76 -10.94 22.57
C ASN A 59 -1.37 -10.58 23.14
N GLY A 60 -1.27 -10.25 24.42
CA GLY A 60 -0.01 -9.83 25.06
C GLY A 60 0.38 -8.37 24.78
N THR A 61 -0.48 -7.58 24.13
CA THR A 61 -0.33 -6.13 23.97
C THR A 61 -0.20 -5.47 25.34
N CYS A 62 0.84 -4.65 25.52
CA CYS A 62 1.12 -3.96 26.76
C CYS A 62 0.39 -2.62 26.80
N HIS A 63 -0.64 -2.48 27.64
CA HIS A 63 -1.27 -1.20 27.94
C HIS A 63 -0.48 -0.52 29.06
N CYS A 64 0.02 0.67 28.80
CA CYS A 64 1.01 1.34 29.64
C CYS A 64 0.80 2.85 29.68
N ILE A 65 1.43 3.51 30.65
CA ILE A 65 1.53 4.96 30.69
C ILE A 65 2.88 5.40 30.10
N LEU A 66 2.91 6.55 29.44
CA LEU A 66 4.14 7.20 28.98
C LEU A 66 4.51 8.30 29.96
N VAL A 67 5.65 8.15 30.66
CA VAL A 67 6.17 9.16 31.58
C VAL A 67 7.15 10.07 30.84
N MET A 68 6.84 11.37 30.84
CA MET A 68 7.62 12.43 30.20
C MET A 68 8.17 13.41 31.25
N GLY A 69 9.38 13.91 31.03
CA GLY A 69 9.96 14.99 31.83
C GLY A 69 9.81 16.33 31.12
N GLU A 70 9.64 17.41 31.88
CA GLU A 70 9.77 18.77 31.35
C GLU A 70 11.11 18.94 30.60
N GLU A 71 11.05 19.56 29.42
CA GLU A 71 12.23 19.81 28.57
C GLU A 71 13.02 18.55 28.18
N ARG A 72 12.39 17.36 28.22
CA ARG A 72 12.97 16.09 27.76
C ARG A 72 12.27 15.61 26.50
N ASP A 73 13.07 15.27 25.50
CA ASP A 73 12.56 14.70 24.26
C ASP A 73 12.22 13.22 24.37
N ASP A 74 12.86 12.50 25.29
CA ASP A 74 12.67 11.06 25.48
C ASP A 74 11.68 10.75 26.61
N GLY A 75 11.03 9.60 26.52
CA GLY A 75 10.07 9.12 27.50
C GLY A 75 10.38 7.71 28.00
N ILE A 76 9.68 7.31 29.05
CA ILE A 76 9.73 5.94 29.60
C ILE A 76 8.30 5.40 29.60
N LEU A 77 8.06 4.31 28.88
CA LEU A 77 6.84 3.52 28.99
C LEU A 77 6.87 2.74 30.30
N VAL A 78 5.76 2.72 31.03
CA VAL A 78 5.65 2.09 32.36
C VAL A 78 4.42 1.21 32.45
N GLN A 79 4.61 -0.03 32.90
CA GLN A 79 3.54 -0.95 33.25
C GLN A 79 3.83 -1.56 34.62
N GLY A 80 2.93 -1.36 35.57
CA GLY A 80 3.11 -1.77 36.97
C GLY A 80 2.63 -3.17 37.33
N GLU A 81 1.86 -3.85 36.47
CA GLU A 81 1.26 -5.17 36.74
C GLU A 81 0.51 -5.23 38.08
N GLY A 82 -0.21 -4.15 38.41
CA GLY A 82 -0.92 -4.00 39.68
C GLY A 82 -0.08 -3.44 40.86
N TYR A 83 1.20 -3.14 40.66
CA TYR A 83 2.07 -2.49 41.65
C TYR A 83 2.16 -0.97 41.43
N ASP A 84 2.72 -0.26 42.42
CA ASP A 84 2.87 1.20 42.42
C ASP A 84 4.25 1.65 41.89
N TYR A 85 5.01 0.73 41.30
CA TYR A 85 6.34 0.97 40.70
C TYR A 85 6.38 0.46 39.26
N ALA A 86 7.42 0.85 38.50
CA ALA A 86 7.57 0.43 37.11
C ALA A 86 8.09 -1.00 37.02
N ARG A 87 7.18 -1.98 37.04
CA ARG A 87 7.52 -3.40 36.97
C ARG A 87 8.05 -3.81 35.59
N TYR A 88 7.48 -3.23 34.54
CA TYR A 88 8.06 -3.18 33.20
C TYR A 88 8.30 -1.73 32.82
N ALA A 89 9.44 -1.49 32.18
CA ALA A 89 9.79 -0.19 31.63
C ALA A 89 10.47 -0.34 30.28
N ALA A 90 10.18 0.56 29.35
CA ALA A 90 10.87 0.65 28.07
C ALA A 90 11.25 2.11 27.77
N PHE A 91 12.47 2.32 27.26
CA PHE A 91 12.94 3.63 26.86
C PHE A 91 12.41 3.96 25.47
N LEU A 92 11.72 5.10 25.33
CA LEU A 92 11.18 5.59 24.07
C LEU A 92 11.93 6.87 23.66
N PRO A 93 12.90 6.78 22.73
CA PRO A 93 13.63 7.97 22.27
C PRO A 93 12.74 8.89 21.45
N ASN A 94 12.96 10.21 21.58
CA ASN A 94 12.20 11.25 20.87
C ASN A 94 10.67 11.13 21.03
N ALA A 95 10.20 10.66 22.18
CA ALA A 95 8.78 10.57 22.53
C ALA A 95 8.03 11.91 22.36
N SER A 96 8.67 13.05 22.59
CA SER A 96 8.08 14.38 22.34
C SER A 96 7.69 14.58 20.88
N LEU A 97 8.55 14.17 19.94
CA LEU A 97 8.28 14.24 18.50
C LEU A 97 7.21 13.24 18.08
N PHE A 98 7.23 12.02 18.63
CA PHE A 98 6.16 11.04 18.41
C PHE A 98 4.80 11.59 18.83
N LEU A 99 4.70 12.17 20.03
CA LEU A 99 3.47 12.78 20.53
C LEU A 99 3.05 13.98 19.68
N ALA A 100 3.99 14.85 19.29
CA ALA A 100 3.68 15.97 18.40
C ALA A 100 3.11 15.50 17.06
N ALA A 101 3.68 14.46 16.45
CA ALA A 101 3.18 13.88 15.21
C ALA A 101 1.79 13.25 15.37
N VAL A 102 1.55 12.52 16.46
CA VAL A 102 0.22 11.96 16.77
C VAL A 102 -0.79 13.07 17.02
N MET A 103 -0.44 14.11 17.77
CA MET A 103 -1.31 15.27 18.01
C MET A 103 -1.57 16.05 16.72
N GLU A 104 -0.60 16.16 15.80
CA GLU A 104 -0.81 16.76 14.48
C GLU A 104 -1.73 15.90 13.61
N GLN A 105 -1.63 14.57 13.69
CA GLN A 105 -2.55 13.65 13.01
C GLN A 105 -3.95 13.70 13.62
N GLU A 106 -4.09 13.71 14.95
CA GLU A 106 -5.35 13.87 15.66
C GLU A 106 -5.95 15.25 15.41
N GLN A 107 -5.15 16.32 15.41
CA GLN A 107 -5.61 17.66 15.02
C GLN A 107 -5.89 17.77 13.53
N SER A 108 -5.29 16.93 12.68
CA SER A 108 -5.65 16.82 11.25
C SER A 108 -6.92 15.99 11.07
N ALA A 109 -7.17 15.03 11.97
CA ALA A 109 -8.41 14.26 12.06
C ALA A 109 -9.54 15.02 12.78
N GLU A 110 -9.23 15.99 13.65
CA GLU A 110 -10.16 16.97 14.25
C GLU A 110 -10.32 18.20 13.33
N LYS A 111 -9.29 18.51 12.51
CA LYS A 111 -9.42 19.22 11.22
C LYS A 111 -9.87 18.28 10.09
N LYS A 112 -10.57 17.16 10.42
CA LYS A 112 -11.81 16.83 9.70
C LYS A 112 -12.73 18.02 9.92
N THR A 113 -12.42 19.08 9.19
CA THR A 113 -13.33 20.14 8.86
C THR A 113 -14.47 19.36 8.24
N VAL A 114 -15.53 19.19 9.02
CA VAL A 114 -16.87 19.12 8.47
C VAL A 114 -16.87 20.25 7.46
N VAL A 115 -16.74 19.94 6.17
CA VAL A 115 -17.00 20.92 5.14
C VAL A 115 -18.50 21.11 5.21
N ARG A 116 -18.95 21.91 6.19
CA ARG A 116 -20.37 22.11 6.47
C ARG A 116 -20.97 22.70 5.22
N GLY A 117 -21.74 21.89 4.52
CA GLY A 117 -22.44 22.27 3.29
C GLY A 117 -21.75 21.88 2.00
N LEU A 118 -20.68 21.08 2.00
CA LEU A 118 -20.17 20.50 0.75
C LEU A 118 -21.06 19.37 0.29
N LYS A 119 -21.59 19.52 -0.92
CA LYS A 119 -22.40 18.51 -1.58
C LYS A 119 -21.56 17.78 -2.61
N LEU A 120 -21.96 16.56 -2.98
CA LEU A 120 -21.25 15.78 -4.00
C LEU A 120 -21.12 16.56 -5.32
N LYS A 121 -22.17 17.26 -5.74
CA LYS A 121 -22.14 18.14 -6.94
C LYS A 121 -21.06 19.22 -6.90
N ASP A 122 -20.66 19.68 -5.71
CA ASP A 122 -19.66 20.74 -5.59
C ASP A 122 -18.27 20.20 -5.91
N LEU A 123 -18.04 18.90 -5.69
CA LEU A 123 -16.81 18.21 -6.06
C LEU A 123 -16.68 17.98 -7.57
N MET A 124 -17.81 17.88 -8.30
CA MET A 124 -17.83 17.69 -9.76
C MET A 124 -17.23 18.88 -10.54
N SER A 125 -16.87 19.98 -9.85
CA SER A 125 -16.13 21.10 -10.43
C SER A 125 -14.67 20.77 -10.76
N VAL A 126 -14.16 19.66 -10.23
CA VAL A 126 -12.88 19.07 -10.62
C VAL A 126 -13.15 17.68 -11.21
N PRO A 127 -12.36 17.21 -12.19
CA PRO A 127 -12.44 15.84 -12.65
C PRO A 127 -11.99 14.91 -11.52
N LEU A 128 -12.91 14.06 -11.08
CA LEU A 128 -12.63 12.99 -10.13
C LEU A 128 -12.49 11.69 -10.90
N GLU A 129 -11.35 11.03 -10.74
CA GLU A 129 -11.03 9.79 -11.42
C GLU A 129 -10.83 8.66 -10.40
N ASP A 130 -11.24 7.44 -10.79
CA ASP A 130 -11.09 6.21 -10.01
C ASP A 130 -11.54 6.32 -8.54
N ILE A 131 -12.76 6.85 -8.36
CA ILE A 131 -13.34 7.08 -7.04
C ILE A 131 -14.34 6.00 -6.63
N HIS A 132 -14.54 5.88 -5.31
CA HIS A 132 -15.56 5.05 -4.69
C HIS A 132 -16.42 5.89 -3.75
N LEU A 133 -17.74 5.87 -3.95
CA LEU A 133 -18.67 6.50 -3.03
C LEU A 133 -19.05 5.52 -1.92
N ILE A 134 -18.89 5.92 -0.66
CA ILE A 134 -19.25 5.10 0.49
C ILE A 134 -20.32 5.80 1.32
N HIS A 135 -21.22 5.02 1.92
CA HIS A 135 -22.23 5.55 2.84
C HIS A 135 -21.66 5.61 4.26
N SER A 136 -21.91 6.71 4.97
CA SER A 136 -21.37 6.96 6.32
C SER A 136 -21.88 6.00 7.40
N ASP A 137 -23.14 5.57 7.32
CA ASP A 137 -23.79 4.77 8.37
C ASP A 137 -24.00 3.29 8.00
N GLU A 138 -23.80 2.91 6.74
CA GLU A 138 -24.13 1.56 6.24
C GLU A 138 -23.09 1.08 5.22
N ASP A 139 -22.72 -0.19 5.29
CA ASP A 139 -21.90 -0.83 4.26
C ASP A 139 -22.74 -1.06 3.01
N ILE A 140 -22.21 -0.67 1.84
CA ILE A 140 -22.86 -0.84 0.55
C ILE A 140 -21.94 -1.59 -0.42
N ASP A 141 -22.54 -2.25 -1.41
CA ASP A 141 -21.78 -2.79 -2.53
C ASP A 141 -21.16 -1.64 -3.33
N LEU A 142 -19.84 -1.73 -3.53
CA LEU A 142 -19.03 -0.69 -4.16
C LEU A 142 -18.80 -0.99 -5.64
N ALA A 143 -18.76 0.08 -6.44
CA ALA A 143 -18.30 0.06 -7.82
C ALA A 143 -17.36 1.25 -8.05
N THR A 144 -16.27 1.04 -8.77
CA THR A 144 -15.34 2.10 -9.15
C THR A 144 -16.00 3.00 -10.18
N ILE A 145 -16.07 4.30 -9.89
CA ILE A 145 -16.50 5.31 -10.84
C ILE A 145 -15.23 5.84 -11.51
N CYS A 146 -15.04 5.48 -12.78
CA CYS A 146 -13.85 5.87 -13.53
C CYS A 146 -13.71 7.39 -13.63
N GLU A 147 -14.83 8.10 -13.83
CA GLU A 147 -14.83 9.55 -13.98
C GLU A 147 -16.14 10.17 -13.49
N LEU A 148 -16.04 11.26 -12.72
CA LEU A 148 -17.16 12.06 -12.28
C LEU A 148 -16.80 13.56 -12.30
N GLU A 149 -17.41 14.30 -13.22
CA GLU A 149 -17.22 15.73 -13.46
C GLU A 149 -18.52 16.43 -13.87
N ASN A 150 -18.49 17.75 -14.02
CA ASN A 150 -19.68 18.60 -14.19
C ASN A 150 -20.55 18.25 -15.40
N ASP A 151 -19.99 17.65 -16.45
CA ASP A 151 -20.68 17.26 -17.68
C ASP A 151 -20.84 15.74 -17.84
N THR A 152 -20.48 14.92 -16.85
CA THR A 152 -20.71 13.46 -16.88
C THR A 152 -22.20 13.11 -17.05
N LEU A 153 -23.11 13.89 -16.47
CA LEU A 153 -24.55 13.59 -16.47
C LEU A 153 -25.34 14.49 -17.41
N THR A 154 -26.34 13.91 -18.10
CA THR A 154 -27.33 14.67 -18.87
C THR A 154 -28.21 15.51 -17.94
N ASP A 155 -28.95 16.49 -18.46
CA ASP A 155 -29.95 17.23 -17.67
C ASP A 155 -31.03 16.32 -17.05
N VAL A 156 -31.31 15.17 -17.69
CA VAL A 156 -32.23 14.16 -17.16
C VAL A 156 -31.55 13.37 -16.05
N GLY A 157 -30.29 12.97 -16.23
CA GLY A 157 -29.48 12.30 -15.20
C GLY A 157 -29.32 13.15 -13.95
N LYS A 158 -29.00 14.45 -14.09
CA LYS A 158 -28.89 15.39 -12.97
C LYS A 158 -30.18 15.52 -12.17
N LYS A 159 -31.35 15.38 -12.82
CA LYS A 159 -32.66 15.39 -12.14
C LYS A 159 -32.97 14.07 -11.46
N GLU A 160 -32.63 12.95 -12.09
CA GLU A 160 -32.86 11.61 -11.54
C GLU A 160 -32.04 11.38 -10.27
N TRP A 161 -30.77 11.80 -10.29
CA TRP A 161 -29.79 11.57 -9.22
C TRP A 161 -29.59 12.79 -8.32
N ALA A 162 -30.55 13.73 -8.32
CA ALA A 162 -30.45 14.97 -7.56
C ALA A 162 -30.25 14.73 -6.06
N ASP A 163 -30.82 13.66 -5.51
CA ASP A 163 -30.63 13.28 -4.11
C ASP A 163 -29.19 12.83 -3.80
N ILE A 164 -28.54 12.14 -4.73
CA ILE A 164 -27.12 11.75 -4.64
C ILE A 164 -26.22 12.98 -4.80
N LEU A 165 -26.53 13.85 -5.76
CA LEU A 165 -25.77 15.08 -6.02
C LEU A 165 -25.83 16.08 -4.86
N GLU A 166 -26.93 16.08 -4.10
CA GLU A 166 -27.12 16.87 -2.88
C GLU A 166 -26.71 16.12 -1.60
N ALA A 167 -26.10 14.93 -1.70
CA ALA A 167 -25.59 14.20 -0.55
C ALA A 167 -24.47 14.99 0.15
N ASP A 168 -24.45 14.95 1.47
CA ASP A 168 -23.46 15.64 2.29
C ASP A 168 -22.13 14.87 2.25
N VAL A 169 -21.06 15.54 1.83
CA VAL A 169 -19.71 14.95 1.83
C VAL A 169 -19.07 15.12 3.20
N HIS A 170 -18.70 14.01 3.83
CA HIS A 170 -18.05 13.99 5.14
C HIS A 170 -16.53 14.01 5.05
N ARG A 171 -15.96 13.20 4.17
CA ARG A 171 -14.51 13.09 3.97
C ARG A 171 -14.17 12.50 2.62
N ILE A 172 -12.99 12.86 2.15
CA ILE A 172 -12.31 12.25 1.00
C ILE A 172 -11.02 11.66 1.54
N PHE A 173 -10.75 10.38 1.29
CA PHE A 173 -9.58 9.69 1.82
C PHE A 173 -9.19 8.50 0.94
N THR A 174 -7.93 8.08 0.99
CA THR A 174 -7.48 6.84 0.34
C THR A 174 -7.69 5.67 1.30
N GLY A 175 -8.51 4.69 0.91
CA GLY A 175 -8.76 3.46 1.65
C GLY A 175 -8.35 2.21 0.86
N GLU A 176 -8.85 1.04 1.27
CA GLU A 176 -8.49 -0.26 0.67
C GLU A 176 -8.85 -0.37 -0.82
N TYR A 177 -9.83 0.42 -1.28
CA TYR A 177 -10.27 0.48 -2.67
C TYR A 177 -9.72 1.69 -3.44
N GLY A 178 -8.74 2.40 -2.90
CA GLY A 178 -8.23 3.64 -3.50
C GLY A 178 -8.97 4.87 -3.00
N LEU A 179 -9.25 5.84 -3.88
CA LEU A 179 -9.85 7.13 -3.48
C LEU A 179 -11.33 6.96 -3.11
N GLN A 180 -11.67 7.25 -1.86
CA GLN A 180 -13.02 7.07 -1.30
C GLN A 180 -13.62 8.40 -0.85
N ILE A 181 -14.91 8.59 -1.14
CA ILE A 181 -15.70 9.76 -0.73
C ILE A 181 -16.85 9.27 0.16
N GLU A 182 -16.79 9.61 1.44
CA GLU A 182 -17.85 9.29 2.39
C GLU A 182 -18.96 10.32 2.34
N VAL A 183 -20.19 9.84 2.15
CA VAL A 183 -21.38 10.70 2.05
C VAL A 183 -22.52 10.27 2.99
N SER A 184 -23.42 11.20 3.27
CA SER A 184 -24.68 10.95 4.00
C SER A 184 -25.86 11.73 3.41
N GLY A 185 -27.04 11.53 3.99
CA GLY A 185 -28.26 12.22 3.56
C GLY A 185 -28.93 11.59 2.34
N VAL A 186 -28.47 10.41 1.92
CA VAL A 186 -29.00 9.65 0.79
C VAL A 186 -29.25 8.20 1.18
N LYS A 187 -30.12 7.49 0.45
CA LYS A 187 -30.36 6.07 0.73
C LYS A 187 -29.15 5.23 0.28
N PRO A 188 -28.65 4.29 1.10
CA PRO A 188 -27.52 3.42 0.75
C PRO A 188 -27.68 2.73 -0.61
N GLN A 189 -28.86 2.14 -0.86
CA GLN A 189 -29.16 1.49 -2.14
C GLN A 189 -29.04 2.46 -3.33
N ARG A 190 -29.51 3.71 -3.20
CA ARG A 190 -29.42 4.66 -4.31
C ARG A 190 -27.98 5.08 -4.59
N LEU A 191 -27.15 5.18 -3.55
CA LEU A 191 -25.72 5.46 -3.70
C LEU A 191 -25.01 4.33 -4.44
N SER A 192 -25.35 3.09 -4.11
CA SER A 192 -24.89 1.92 -4.84
C SER A 192 -25.38 1.94 -6.29
N ASP A 193 -26.68 2.10 -6.53
CA ASP A 193 -27.27 2.15 -7.89
C ASP A 193 -26.61 3.23 -8.77
N PHE A 194 -26.31 4.40 -8.19
CA PHE A 194 -25.62 5.49 -8.89
C PHE A 194 -24.20 5.10 -9.29
N SER A 195 -23.44 4.50 -8.37
CA SER A 195 -22.06 4.05 -8.62
C SER A 195 -22.03 2.92 -9.67
N TYR A 196 -22.94 1.94 -9.54
CA TYR A 196 -23.11 0.87 -10.52
C TYR A 196 -23.49 1.40 -11.90
N MET A 197 -24.39 2.38 -11.98
CA MET A 197 -24.79 3.01 -13.24
C MET A 197 -23.61 3.69 -13.94
N LEU A 198 -22.81 4.49 -13.22
CA LEU A 198 -21.62 5.13 -13.79
C LEU A 198 -20.53 4.12 -14.18
N ALA A 199 -20.44 3.01 -13.47
CA ALA A 199 -19.56 1.88 -13.81
C ALA A 199 -20.10 1.01 -14.96
N GLY A 200 -21.23 1.39 -15.59
CA GLY A 200 -21.79 0.70 -16.75
C GLY A 200 -22.67 -0.52 -16.42
N TYR A 201 -22.95 -0.79 -15.15
CA TYR A 201 -23.82 -1.88 -14.70
C TYR A 201 -25.32 -1.50 -14.75
N CYS A 202 -25.77 -0.91 -15.86
CA CYS A 202 -27.19 -0.65 -16.13
C CYS A 202 -27.55 -0.95 -17.59
N SER A 203 -28.83 -0.79 -17.96
CA SER A 203 -29.21 -0.95 -19.36
C SER A 203 -28.60 0.17 -20.21
N VAL A 204 -28.25 -0.12 -21.47
CA VAL A 204 -27.75 0.89 -22.42
C VAL A 204 -28.70 2.08 -22.54
N GLN A 205 -30.01 1.81 -22.54
CA GLN A 205 -31.05 2.83 -22.62
C GLN A 205 -31.05 3.76 -21.40
N ASP A 206 -30.83 3.23 -20.20
CA ASP A 206 -30.74 4.02 -18.98
C ASP A 206 -29.41 4.80 -18.92
N TYR A 207 -28.32 4.19 -19.36
CA TYR A 207 -27.01 4.83 -19.44
C TYR A 207 -27.04 6.04 -20.39
N GLU A 208 -27.46 5.84 -21.65
CA GLU A 208 -27.57 6.91 -22.65
C GLU A 208 -28.54 8.02 -22.22
N LYS A 209 -29.55 7.68 -21.43
CA LYS A 209 -30.51 8.64 -20.89
C LYS A 209 -29.90 9.53 -19.81
N TRP A 210 -29.02 9.00 -18.96
CA TRP A 210 -28.54 9.69 -17.76
C TRP A 210 -27.09 10.19 -17.85
N VAL A 211 -26.25 9.55 -18.65
CA VAL A 211 -24.83 9.87 -18.81
C VAL A 211 -24.61 10.55 -20.16
N MET A 212 -23.92 11.68 -20.15
CA MET A 212 -23.55 12.36 -21.38
C MET A 212 -22.60 11.46 -22.17
N GLN A 213 -22.95 11.23 -23.43
CA GLN A 213 -22.04 10.60 -24.35
C GLN A 213 -20.99 11.65 -24.71
N LYS A 214 -19.76 11.48 -24.20
CA LYS A 214 -18.62 12.19 -24.80
C LYS A 214 -18.64 11.85 -26.28
N PRO A 215 -18.47 12.82 -27.19
CA PRO A 215 -18.42 12.50 -28.60
C PRO A 215 -17.38 11.41 -28.76
N GLU A 216 -17.79 10.27 -29.31
CA GLU A 216 -16.82 9.37 -29.92
C GLU A 216 -15.94 10.30 -30.74
N VAL A 217 -14.65 10.33 -30.40
CA VAL A 217 -13.66 10.81 -31.35
C VAL A 217 -13.93 9.94 -32.55
N THR A 218 -14.61 10.51 -33.56
CA THR A 218 -14.63 9.92 -34.88
C THR A 218 -13.16 9.82 -35.19
N LEU A 219 -12.64 8.60 -35.12
CA LEU A 219 -11.34 8.24 -35.63
C LEU A 219 -11.42 8.61 -37.11
N ASP A 220 -11.07 9.85 -37.41
CA ASP A 220 -10.76 10.27 -38.76
C ASP A 220 -9.62 9.33 -39.13
N GLU A 221 -9.85 8.45 -40.11
CA GLU A 221 -8.96 7.36 -40.56
C GLU A 221 -7.60 7.85 -41.09
N THR A 222 -7.18 9.06 -40.71
CA THR A 222 -5.96 9.74 -41.17
C THR A 222 -5.05 10.21 -40.02
N ASN A 223 -5.41 10.01 -38.75
CA ASN A 223 -4.49 10.12 -37.62
C ASN A 223 -4.71 8.96 -36.64
N SER A 224 -4.08 7.82 -36.90
CA SER A 224 -3.99 6.72 -35.93
C SER A 224 -3.00 7.12 -34.82
N GLU A 225 -3.49 7.35 -33.60
CA GLU A 225 -2.71 6.98 -32.42
C GLU A 225 -2.41 5.47 -32.50
N PRO A 226 -1.17 5.03 -32.22
CA PRO A 226 -0.79 3.63 -32.37
C PRO A 226 -1.67 2.77 -31.46
N GLN A 227 -2.24 1.72 -32.03
CA GLN A 227 -3.00 0.70 -31.29
C GLN A 227 -2.13 0.10 -30.17
N PRO A 228 -2.69 -0.39 -29.05
CA PRO A 228 -1.92 -1.02 -27.96
C PRO A 228 -1.08 -2.25 -28.39
N GLU A 229 -1.33 -2.76 -29.59
CA GLU A 229 -0.55 -3.80 -30.27
C GLU A 229 0.81 -3.31 -30.83
N ASP A 230 1.11 -2.00 -30.77
CA ASP A 230 2.37 -1.40 -31.23
C ASP A 230 3.26 -0.83 -30.11
N GLN A 231 2.80 -0.80 -28.85
CA GLN A 231 3.65 -0.30 -27.76
C GLN A 231 4.64 -1.40 -27.34
N LYS A 232 5.81 -1.41 -28.00
CA LYS A 232 6.90 -2.30 -27.63
C LYS A 232 7.76 -1.69 -26.53
N ILE A 233 8.22 -2.54 -25.63
CA ILE A 233 9.20 -2.19 -24.61
C ILE A 233 10.54 -2.84 -24.91
N LYS A 234 11.63 -2.10 -24.66
CA LYS A 234 12.99 -2.63 -24.69
C LYS A 234 13.30 -3.36 -23.39
N VAL A 235 13.66 -4.62 -23.52
CA VAL A 235 13.95 -5.54 -22.43
C VAL A 235 15.31 -6.21 -22.65
N VAL A 236 15.90 -6.73 -21.58
CA VAL A 236 17.02 -7.69 -21.69
C VAL A 236 16.43 -9.09 -21.61
N MET A 237 16.46 -9.83 -22.72
CA MET A 237 16.02 -11.22 -22.81
C MET A 237 17.16 -12.15 -22.44
N VAL A 238 16.85 -13.20 -21.68
CA VAL A 238 17.80 -14.25 -21.28
C VAL A 238 17.19 -15.61 -21.54
N GLU A 239 17.80 -16.36 -22.45
CA GLU A 239 17.43 -17.73 -22.77
C GLU A 239 18.41 -18.72 -22.12
N PRO A 240 17.97 -19.96 -21.80
CA PRO A 240 18.85 -20.99 -21.27
C PRO A 240 20.09 -21.18 -22.16
N HIS A 241 21.26 -21.25 -21.52
CA HIS A 241 22.56 -21.47 -22.18
C HIS A 241 23.04 -20.41 -23.17
N GLU A 242 22.30 -19.31 -23.32
CA GLU A 242 22.64 -18.20 -24.21
C GLU A 242 23.07 -16.96 -23.42
N THR A 243 23.80 -16.05 -24.07
CA THR A 243 24.12 -14.73 -23.51
C THR A 243 22.92 -13.80 -23.62
N PRO A 244 22.69 -12.90 -22.63
CA PRO A 244 21.62 -11.91 -22.68
C PRO A 244 21.67 -11.05 -23.95
N TYR A 245 20.52 -10.67 -24.46
CA TYR A 245 20.40 -9.76 -25.59
C TYR A 245 19.24 -8.78 -25.42
N VAL A 246 19.38 -7.60 -26.01
CA VAL A 246 18.31 -6.60 -26.02
C VAL A 246 17.24 -7.01 -27.03
N ALA A 247 15.98 -7.01 -26.60
CA ALA A 247 14.83 -7.32 -27.43
C ALA A 247 13.75 -6.24 -27.29
N GLU A 248 12.93 -6.10 -28.32
CA GLU A 248 11.68 -5.33 -28.26
C GLU A 248 10.51 -6.32 -28.25
N ILE A 249 9.75 -6.35 -27.16
CA ILE A 249 8.56 -7.19 -27.01
C ILE A 249 7.33 -6.30 -26.89
N GLY A 250 6.15 -6.80 -27.30
CA GLY A 250 4.89 -6.09 -27.05
C GLY A 250 4.62 -5.96 -25.55
N ASN A 251 4.10 -4.80 -25.13
CA ASN A 251 3.77 -4.52 -23.73
C ASN A 251 2.39 -5.05 -23.32
N ASP A 252 1.83 -5.98 -24.09
CA ASP A 252 0.60 -6.69 -23.76
C ASP A 252 0.89 -8.06 -23.13
N LEU A 253 -0.06 -8.55 -22.32
CA LEU A 253 0.07 -9.83 -21.62
C LEU A 253 0.36 -11.01 -22.56
N ALA A 254 -0.24 -11.05 -23.76
CA ALA A 254 -0.05 -12.15 -24.68
C ALA A 254 1.37 -12.18 -25.26
N SER A 255 1.94 -11.02 -25.57
CA SER A 255 3.35 -10.87 -25.96
C SER A 255 4.30 -11.32 -24.85
N MET A 256 4.06 -10.91 -23.60
CA MET A 256 4.89 -11.30 -22.44
C MET A 256 4.82 -12.80 -22.15
N GLN A 257 3.61 -13.37 -22.13
CA GLN A 257 3.40 -14.81 -21.95
C GLN A 257 4.07 -15.63 -23.07
N LYS A 258 4.02 -15.13 -24.31
CA LYS A 258 4.73 -15.73 -25.43
C LYS A 258 6.25 -15.67 -25.26
N ALA A 259 6.78 -14.59 -24.69
CA ALA A 259 8.21 -14.40 -24.47
C ALA A 259 8.79 -15.39 -23.43
N VAL A 260 8.04 -15.66 -22.35
CA VAL A 260 8.48 -16.59 -21.28
C VAL A 260 7.92 -18.02 -21.43
N GLY A 261 7.00 -18.24 -22.37
CA GLY A 261 6.43 -19.54 -22.68
C GLY A 261 5.35 -20.03 -21.70
N GLY A 262 4.54 -19.14 -21.13
CA GLY A 262 3.47 -19.51 -20.19
C GLY A 262 2.94 -18.32 -19.39
N ASN A 263 2.26 -18.60 -18.27
CA ASN A 263 1.84 -17.56 -17.33
C ASN A 263 3.06 -16.84 -16.75
N ILE A 264 2.93 -15.53 -16.55
CA ILE A 264 4.04 -14.69 -16.11
C ILE A 264 4.05 -14.54 -14.60
N GLN A 265 5.24 -14.50 -14.03
CA GLN A 265 5.52 -14.06 -12.67
C GLN A 265 6.52 -12.90 -12.74
N MET A 266 6.28 -11.85 -11.95
CA MET A 266 7.21 -10.73 -11.78
C MET A 266 7.98 -10.89 -10.47
N VAL A 267 9.29 -10.65 -10.51
CA VAL A 267 10.22 -10.75 -9.38
C VAL A 267 11.06 -9.48 -9.36
N ASP A 268 10.89 -8.67 -8.31
CA ASP A 268 11.63 -7.41 -8.18
C ASP A 268 13.13 -7.63 -8.00
N LEU A 269 13.95 -6.98 -8.82
CA LEU A 269 15.41 -7.00 -8.72
C LEU A 269 15.94 -5.76 -7.99
N ALA A 270 15.39 -4.60 -8.33
CA ALA A 270 15.73 -3.31 -7.76
C ALA A 270 14.54 -2.35 -7.85
N SER A 271 14.66 -1.16 -7.28
CA SER A 271 13.65 -0.10 -7.46
C SER A 271 13.44 0.17 -8.95
N TYR A 272 12.19 0.06 -9.41
CA TYR A 272 11.77 0.28 -10.81
C TYR A 272 12.34 -0.73 -11.83
N VAL A 273 12.80 -1.90 -11.39
CA VAL A 273 13.22 -2.99 -12.29
C VAL A 273 12.71 -4.33 -11.81
N SER A 274 12.07 -5.08 -12.70
CA SER A 274 11.53 -6.40 -12.43
C SER A 274 12.00 -7.43 -13.46
N LEU A 275 12.18 -8.66 -12.99
CA LEU A 275 12.39 -9.85 -13.79
C LEU A 275 11.04 -10.51 -14.05
N VAL A 276 10.76 -10.82 -15.31
CA VAL A 276 9.53 -11.51 -15.72
C VAL A 276 9.90 -12.90 -16.25
N CYS A 277 9.37 -13.93 -15.60
CA CYS A 277 9.61 -15.33 -15.94
C CYS A 277 8.31 -16.15 -15.99
N ASN A 278 8.42 -17.43 -16.33
CA ASN A 278 7.29 -18.35 -16.33
C ASN A 278 6.94 -18.79 -14.89
N GLU A 279 5.72 -18.52 -14.44
CA GLU A 279 5.21 -18.87 -13.10
C GLU A 279 5.25 -20.39 -12.84
N GLU A 280 4.98 -21.19 -13.86
CA GLU A 280 4.90 -22.65 -13.76
C GLU A 280 6.18 -23.33 -14.27
N GLY A 281 7.24 -22.57 -14.60
CA GLY A 281 8.39 -23.10 -15.33
C GLY A 281 9.03 -24.34 -14.69
N LYS A 282 9.18 -24.35 -13.36
CA LYS A 282 9.74 -25.51 -12.63
C LYS A 282 8.79 -26.70 -12.61
N LEU A 283 7.48 -26.45 -12.47
CA LEU A 283 6.45 -27.48 -12.53
C LEU A 283 6.35 -28.12 -13.91
N LEU A 284 6.66 -27.34 -14.96
CA LEU A 284 6.73 -27.78 -16.35
C LEU A 284 8.09 -28.41 -16.72
N GLU A 285 8.99 -28.60 -15.75
CA GLU A 285 10.34 -29.12 -15.95
C GLU A 285 11.15 -28.35 -17.02
N MET A 286 11.00 -27.02 -17.07
CA MET A 286 11.78 -26.17 -17.97
C MET A 286 13.28 -26.20 -17.63
N GLU A 287 14.12 -25.97 -18.64
CA GLU A 287 15.58 -25.99 -18.52
C GLU A 287 16.10 -24.85 -17.62
N GLY A 288 17.12 -25.13 -16.80
CA GLY A 288 17.72 -24.14 -15.92
C GLY A 288 18.48 -23.05 -16.69
N ASN A 289 18.27 -21.79 -16.31
CA ASN A 289 18.78 -20.63 -17.04
C ASN A 289 19.88 -19.87 -16.27
N ARG A 290 19.55 -19.30 -15.11
CA ARG A 290 20.48 -18.50 -14.28
C ARG A 290 20.20 -18.70 -12.80
N SER A 291 21.24 -18.53 -11.99
CA SER A 291 21.08 -18.42 -10.54
C SER A 291 20.57 -17.03 -10.17
N LEU A 292 19.65 -16.96 -9.20
CA LEU A 292 19.17 -15.70 -8.63
C LEU A 292 19.04 -15.85 -7.11
N GLY A 293 20.00 -15.29 -6.37
CA GLY A 293 20.06 -15.46 -4.92
C GLY A 293 20.22 -16.93 -4.52
N ASN A 294 19.22 -17.47 -3.80
CA ASN A 294 19.17 -18.88 -3.39
C ASN A 294 18.33 -19.75 -4.33
N ASP A 295 17.86 -19.20 -5.46
CA ASP A 295 17.00 -19.89 -6.40
C ASP A 295 17.65 -20.06 -7.79
N ILE A 296 17.09 -20.95 -8.61
CA ILE A 296 17.44 -21.19 -10.01
C ILE A 296 16.23 -20.81 -10.88
N LEU A 297 16.45 -19.83 -11.75
CA LEU A 297 15.50 -19.45 -12.80
C LEU A 297 15.50 -20.53 -13.89
N VAL A 298 14.31 -20.83 -14.41
CA VAL A 298 14.11 -21.83 -15.47
C VAL A 298 13.34 -21.23 -16.64
N GLY A 299 13.59 -21.76 -17.84
CA GLY A 299 13.01 -21.25 -19.08
C GLY A 299 13.50 -19.84 -19.41
N ASN A 300 12.84 -19.21 -20.39
CA ASN A 300 13.15 -17.85 -20.79
C ASN A 300 12.65 -16.86 -19.74
N PHE A 301 13.42 -15.80 -19.51
CA PHE A 301 12.97 -14.65 -18.73
C PHE A 301 13.46 -13.36 -19.37
N PHE A 302 12.84 -12.25 -19.02
CA PHE A 302 13.30 -10.93 -19.45
C PHE A 302 13.30 -9.93 -18.29
N ILE A 303 14.16 -8.92 -18.39
CA ILE A 303 14.21 -7.80 -17.45
C ILE A 303 13.53 -6.59 -18.08
N ALA A 304 12.62 -5.95 -17.33
CA ALA A 304 11.90 -4.76 -17.74
C ALA A 304 11.89 -3.72 -16.61
N GLY A 305 11.80 -2.44 -16.99
CA GLY A 305 11.53 -1.38 -16.02
C GLY A 305 10.04 -1.38 -15.67
N TYR A 306 9.65 -0.69 -14.60
CA TYR A 306 8.25 -0.37 -14.35
C TYR A 306 8.08 1.07 -13.87
N ASN A 307 6.90 1.67 -14.05
CA ASN A 307 6.58 3.03 -13.59
C ASN A 307 5.93 3.01 -12.18
N ASP A 308 5.60 4.18 -11.62
CA ASP A 308 4.95 4.28 -10.29
C ASP A 308 3.56 3.61 -10.23
N GLU A 309 2.93 3.35 -11.38
CA GLU A 309 1.63 2.68 -11.52
C GLU A 309 1.79 1.15 -11.62
N GLY A 310 3.02 0.63 -11.70
CA GLY A 310 3.33 -0.79 -11.83
C GLY A 310 3.27 -1.32 -13.27
N GLU A 311 3.10 -0.45 -14.26
CA GLU A 311 3.14 -0.85 -15.67
C GLU A 311 4.59 -1.04 -16.14
N LEU A 312 4.83 -2.11 -16.91
CA LEU A 312 6.15 -2.35 -17.48
C LEU A 312 6.50 -1.29 -18.53
N ILE A 313 7.72 -0.81 -18.47
CA ILE A 313 8.30 0.19 -19.38
C ILE A 313 9.65 -0.30 -19.91
N SER A 314 10.13 0.36 -20.96
CA SER A 314 11.46 0.10 -21.50
C SER A 314 12.54 0.36 -20.45
N LEU A 315 13.54 -0.51 -20.40
CA LEU A 315 14.77 -0.24 -19.64
C LEU A 315 15.51 0.97 -20.23
N THR A 316 16.15 1.73 -19.35
CA THR A 316 17.15 2.73 -19.74
C THR A 316 18.42 2.06 -20.25
N GLU A 317 19.25 2.79 -21.02
CA GLU A 317 20.53 2.25 -21.53
C GLU A 317 21.47 1.81 -20.40
N GLU A 318 21.44 2.50 -19.24
CA GLU A 318 22.23 2.13 -18.06
C GLU A 318 21.76 0.80 -17.46
N GLN A 319 20.45 0.62 -17.30
CA GLN A 319 19.88 -0.64 -16.83
C GLN A 319 20.13 -1.78 -17.82
N ILE A 320 20.05 -1.52 -19.13
CA ILE A 320 20.37 -2.50 -20.16
C ILE A 320 21.82 -2.98 -19.99
N GLU A 321 22.78 -2.06 -19.83
CA GLU A 321 24.19 -2.41 -19.62
C GLU A 321 24.37 -3.23 -18.33
N GLU A 322 23.79 -2.79 -17.23
CA GLU A 322 23.84 -3.45 -15.91
C GLU A 322 23.38 -4.90 -15.98
N TYR A 323 22.13 -5.14 -16.40
CA TYR A 323 21.54 -6.49 -16.40
C TYR A 323 22.09 -7.37 -17.52
N THR A 324 22.59 -6.79 -18.61
CA THR A 324 23.37 -7.55 -19.61
C THR A 324 24.68 -8.07 -19.01
N GLN A 325 25.37 -7.29 -18.17
CA GLN A 325 26.58 -7.73 -17.48
C GLN A 325 26.29 -8.73 -16.36
N GLU A 326 25.21 -8.51 -15.59
CA GLU A 326 24.82 -9.41 -14.49
C GLU A 326 24.55 -10.83 -14.99
N PHE A 327 23.75 -10.98 -16.05
CA PHE A 327 23.40 -12.29 -16.60
C PHE A 327 24.32 -12.76 -17.74
N LEU A 328 25.47 -12.12 -17.94
CA LEU A 328 26.33 -12.33 -19.11
C LEU A 328 26.76 -13.78 -19.32
N THR A 329 27.08 -14.49 -18.23
CA THR A 329 27.68 -15.83 -18.30
C THR A 329 26.61 -16.91 -18.29
N PRO A 330 26.48 -17.74 -19.34
CA PRO A 330 25.60 -18.90 -19.33
C PRO A 330 25.92 -19.88 -18.22
N GLU A 331 24.88 -20.36 -17.54
CA GLU A 331 24.98 -21.37 -16.49
C GLU A 331 24.33 -22.69 -16.95
N SER A 332 24.60 -23.77 -16.23
CA SER A 332 23.96 -25.07 -16.44
C SER A 332 23.70 -25.74 -15.10
N PHE A 333 22.52 -26.34 -14.97
CA PHE A 333 22.05 -26.94 -13.72
C PHE A 333 21.60 -28.38 -13.98
N THR A 334 21.84 -29.25 -13.00
CA THR A 334 21.25 -30.60 -12.99
C THR A 334 19.79 -30.53 -12.55
N LYS A 335 19.00 -31.57 -12.89
CA LYS A 335 17.59 -31.64 -12.46
C LYS A 335 17.48 -31.62 -10.94
N GLU A 336 18.37 -32.33 -10.25
CA GLU A 336 18.43 -32.36 -8.80
C GLU A 336 18.66 -30.97 -8.19
N GLN A 337 19.53 -30.16 -8.79
CA GLN A 337 19.76 -28.77 -8.32
C GLN A 337 18.52 -27.89 -8.51
N ILE A 338 17.82 -28.02 -9.63
CA ILE A 338 16.59 -27.27 -9.91
C ILE A 338 15.49 -27.66 -8.92
N ASP A 339 15.33 -28.96 -8.66
CA ASP A 339 14.35 -29.49 -7.72
C ASP A 339 14.67 -29.03 -6.28
N GLU A 340 15.95 -29.02 -5.87
CA GLU A 340 16.41 -28.54 -4.55
C GLU A 340 16.24 -27.03 -4.37
N ALA A 341 16.28 -26.25 -5.45
CA ALA A 341 16.08 -24.80 -5.41
C ALA A 341 14.61 -24.40 -5.19
N THR A 342 13.68 -25.36 -5.20
CA THR A 342 12.28 -25.07 -4.87
C THR A 342 12.12 -24.77 -3.37
N GLY A 343 11.49 -23.64 -3.02
CA GLY A 343 10.99 -23.40 -1.66
C GLY A 343 9.91 -24.40 -1.19
N PHE A 344 9.64 -25.44 -1.99
CA PHE A 344 8.79 -26.57 -1.66
C PHE A 344 9.66 -27.78 -1.29
N THR A 345 9.82 -28.02 0.01
CA THR A 345 10.14 -29.38 0.49
C THR A 345 9.02 -30.33 0.02
N SER A 346 9.28 -31.09 -1.05
CA SER A 346 8.46 -32.24 -1.42
C SER A 346 8.56 -33.27 -0.30
N ILE A 347 7.53 -33.33 0.55
CA ILE A 347 7.31 -34.47 1.43
C ILE A 347 6.75 -35.58 0.54
N SER A 348 7.61 -36.50 0.13
CA SER A 348 7.19 -37.77 -0.45
C SER A 348 6.58 -38.64 0.66
N PHE A 349 5.35 -39.14 0.41
CA PHE A 349 4.68 -40.13 1.25
C PHE A 349 5.13 -41.55 0.94
#